data_AF-A0A072NIT8-F1
#
_entry.id   AF-A0A072NIT8-F1
#
_cell.length_a   1.000
_cell.length_b   1.000
_cell.length_c   1.000
_cell.angle_alpha   90.00
_cell.angle_beta   90.00
_cell.angle_gamma   90.00
#
_symmetry.space_group_name_H-M   'P 1'
#
loop_
_entity.id
_entity.type
_entity.pdbx_description
1 polymer ?
#
loop_
_entity_poly.entity_id
_entity_poly.type
_entity_poly.pdbx_seq_one_letter_code
_entity_poly.pdbx_strand_id
1 'polypeptide(L)'
;MVQFIMFSVIVAVVSALIIMPYVNKSRKDLNFSGSMIFLAAFAILLPCVFLFYYVTLHDRNFSSLWPLFIMVTFISAYMVSGAESMLKSGLFAVSVIIGVFVLTAPFFNAVGDKPFIYLFKRRRFGDCQLFGNRGDLLTSNQFGNPRFIANLRKPLGRQKNFLEADLLYPKRSKI
;
A
#
# COMPACT_ATOMS: atom_id res chain seq x y z
N MET A 1 -0.25 3.35 17.52
CA MET A 1 -1.51 2.84 18.13
C MET A 1 -2.75 3.19 17.31
N VAL A 2 -3.08 4.48 17.08
CA VAL A 2 -4.32 4.90 16.36
C VAL A 2 -4.46 4.31 14.95
N GLN A 3 -3.36 4.19 14.19
CA GLN A 3 -3.39 3.65 12.82
C GLN A 3 -3.86 2.18 12.75
N PHE A 4 -3.57 1.36 13.77
CA PHE A 4 -4.05 -0.02 13.83
C PHE A 4 -5.56 -0.08 14.08
N ILE A 5 -6.05 0.79 14.97
CA ILE A 5 -7.49 0.92 15.25
C ILE A 5 -8.23 1.32 13.97
N MET A 6 -7.80 2.39 13.29
CA MET A 6 -8.44 2.87 12.06
C MET A 6 -8.47 1.81 10.96
N PHE A 7 -7.35 1.12 10.74
CA PHE A 7 -7.29 0.04 9.76
C PHE A 7 -8.22 -1.13 10.12
N SER A 8 -8.21 -1.57 11.37
CA SER A 8 -9.08 -2.67 11.83
C SER A 8 -10.56 -2.34 11.72
N VAL A 9 -10.96 -1.09 12.02
CA VAL A 9 -12.33 -0.62 11.87
C VAL A 9 -12.77 -0.69 10.42
N ILE A 10 -11.97 -0.16 9.50
CA ILE A 10 -12.31 -0.16 8.06
C ILE A 10 -12.47 -1.61 7.57
N VAL A 11 -11.52 -2.49 7.88
CA VAL A 11 -11.57 -3.90 7.45
C VAL A 11 -12.78 -4.62 8.05
N ALA A 12 -13.08 -4.39 9.34
CA ALA A 12 -14.22 -5.01 10.01
C ALA A 12 -15.55 -4.52 9.44
N VAL A 13 -15.70 -3.23 9.16
CA VAL A 13 -16.91 -2.68 8.51
C VAL A 13 -17.11 -3.31 7.13
N VAL A 14 -16.08 -3.30 6.28
CA VAL A 14 -16.17 -3.88 4.93
C VAL A 14 -16.51 -5.37 4.99
N SER A 15 -15.87 -6.12 5.88
CA SER A 15 -16.11 -7.55 6.04
C SER A 15 -17.51 -7.86 6.57
N ALA A 16 -18.00 -7.08 7.54
CA ALA A 16 -19.35 -7.23 8.05
C ALA A 16 -20.40 -6.89 6.99
N LEU A 17 -20.15 -5.89 6.14
CA LEU A 17 -20.98 -5.58 4.97
C LEU A 17 -21.07 -6.77 4.01
N ILE A 18 -19.95 -7.44 3.74
CA ILE A 18 -19.91 -8.63 2.86
C ILE A 18 -20.72 -9.78 3.47
N ILE A 19 -20.67 -9.97 4.79
CA ILE A 19 -21.40 -11.05 5.48
C ILE A 19 -22.90 -10.79 5.50
N MET A 20 -23.32 -9.54 5.72
CA MET A 20 -24.73 -9.17 5.86
C MET A 20 -25.58 -9.69 4.68
N PRO A 21 -26.69 -10.41 4.94
CA PRO A 21 -27.66 -10.76 3.90
C PRO A 21 -28.46 -9.50 3.50
N TYR A 22 -28.61 -9.23 2.20
CA TYR A 22 -29.36 -8.05 1.73
C TYR A 22 -30.84 -8.37 1.51
N VAL A 23 -31.14 -9.57 1.01
CA VAL A 23 -32.52 -10.06 0.87
C VAL A 23 -32.92 -10.78 2.14
N ASN A 24 -33.86 -10.17 2.86
CA ASN A 24 -34.42 -10.74 4.06
C ASN A 24 -35.43 -11.83 3.69
N LYS A 25 -34.95 -13.03 3.32
CA LYS A 25 -35.83 -14.19 3.19
C LYS A 25 -36.13 -14.66 4.60
N SER A 26 -37.33 -14.35 5.09
CA SER A 26 -37.85 -14.80 6.37
C SER A 26 -37.76 -16.33 6.44
N ARG A 27 -36.65 -16.87 6.95
CA ARG A 27 -36.64 -18.22 7.50
C ARG A 27 -37.46 -18.12 8.77
N LYS A 28 -38.51 -18.92 8.87
CA LYS A 28 -39.52 -18.86 9.93
C LYS A 28 -38.98 -19.20 11.33
N ASP A 29 -37.67 -19.43 11.47
CA ASP A 29 -37.10 -20.13 12.61
C ASP A 29 -36.10 -19.28 13.40
N LEU A 30 -35.66 -18.12 12.87
CA LEU A 30 -34.75 -17.21 13.56
C LEU A 30 -35.03 -15.75 13.18
N ASN A 31 -35.55 -14.96 14.12
CA ASN A 31 -35.88 -13.53 13.98
C ASN A 31 -34.64 -12.61 13.95
N PHE A 32 -33.51 -13.05 13.36
CA PHE A 32 -32.34 -12.19 13.25
C PHE A 32 -32.50 -11.23 12.07
N SER A 33 -32.67 -9.95 12.39
CA SER A 33 -32.57 -8.88 11.40
C SER A 33 -31.18 -8.83 10.78
N GLY A 34 -31.07 -8.47 9.51
CA GLY A 34 -29.77 -8.25 8.85
C GLY A 34 -28.87 -7.27 9.60
N SER A 35 -29.45 -6.30 10.33
CA SER A 35 -28.71 -5.39 11.21
C SER A 35 -28.07 -6.08 12.42
N MET A 36 -28.73 -7.10 13.00
CA MET A 36 -28.15 -7.89 14.09
C MET A 36 -26.97 -8.73 13.59
N ILE A 37 -27.09 -9.32 12.39
CA ILE A 37 -26.02 -10.10 11.76
C ILE A 37 -24.81 -9.19 11.48
N PHE A 38 -25.05 -8.00 10.94
CA PHE A 38 -24.00 -7.00 10.73
C PHE A 38 -23.29 -6.63 12.04
N LEU A 39 -24.05 -6.29 13.08
CA LEU A 39 -23.48 -5.89 14.37
C LEU A 39 -22.70 -7.03 15.02
N ALA A 40 -23.21 -8.26 14.98
CA ALA A 40 -22.51 -9.43 15.49
C ALA A 40 -21.20 -9.70 14.72
N ALA A 41 -21.24 -9.65 13.38
CA ALA A 41 -20.05 -9.80 12.56
C ALA A 41 -19.02 -8.71 12.85
N PHE A 42 -19.43 -7.45 12.95
CA PHE A 42 -18.55 -6.33 13.28
C PHE A 42 -17.92 -6.47 14.67
N ALA A 43 -18.72 -6.82 15.68
CA ALA A 43 -18.27 -6.99 17.06
C ALA A 43 -17.23 -8.10 17.23
N ILE A 44 -17.30 -9.15 16.39
CA ILE A 44 -16.32 -10.26 16.39
C ILE A 44 -15.09 -9.91 15.54
N LEU A 45 -15.29 -9.38 14.33
CA LEU A 45 -14.21 -9.12 13.38
C LEU A 45 -13.30 -7.98 13.83
N LEU A 46 -13.85 -6.93 14.45
CA LEU A 46 -13.06 -5.79 14.90
C LEU A 46 -11.93 -6.19 15.87
N PRO A 47 -12.20 -6.84 17.03
CA PRO A 47 -11.15 -7.26 17.92
C PRO A 47 -10.26 -8.34 17.28
N CYS A 48 -10.81 -9.23 16.46
CA CYS A 48 -10.03 -10.28 15.79
C CYS A 48 -8.95 -9.69 14.86
N VAL A 49 -9.34 -8.78 13.97
CA VAL A 49 -8.44 -8.08 13.04
C VAL A 49 -7.45 -7.22 13.82
N PHE A 50 -7.93 -6.46 14.81
CA PHE A 50 -7.06 -5.63 15.64
C PHE A 50 -5.99 -6.46 16.33
N LEU A 51 -6.37 -7.58 16.97
CA LEU A 51 -5.45 -8.46 17.68
C LEU A 51 -4.41 -9.07 16.72
N PHE A 52 -4.84 -9.52 15.54
CA PHE A 52 -3.93 -10.07 14.52
C PHE A 52 -2.86 -9.05 14.12
N TYR A 53 -3.25 -7.83 13.73
CA TYR A 53 -2.28 -6.82 13.31
C TYR A 53 -1.43 -6.27 14.47
N TYR A 54 -2.00 -6.22 15.67
CA TYR A 54 -1.28 -5.77 16.86
C TYR A 54 -0.23 -6.79 17.32
N VAL A 55 -0.57 -8.08 17.34
CA VAL A 55 0.33 -9.15 17.81
C VAL A 55 1.36 -9.52 16.76
N THR A 56 0.95 -9.67 15.50
CA THR A 56 1.87 -10.06 14.41
C THR A 56 2.77 -8.90 13.97
N LEU A 57 2.51 -7.67 14.45
CA LEU A 57 3.21 -6.45 14.06
C LEU A 57 3.31 -6.30 12.53
N HIS A 58 2.28 -6.78 11.82
CA HIS A 58 2.28 -6.84 10.38
C HIS A 58 2.02 -5.46 9.78
N ASP A 59 2.69 -5.16 8.67
CA ASP A 59 2.44 -3.93 7.94
C ASP A 59 1.00 -3.88 7.43
N ARG A 60 0.37 -2.71 7.54
CA ARG A 60 -1.05 -2.48 7.18
C ARG A 60 -1.22 -2.39 5.67
N ASN A 61 -0.91 -3.47 4.97
CA ASN A 61 -1.01 -3.59 3.54
C ASN A 61 -2.28 -4.34 3.16
N PHE A 62 -3.05 -3.83 2.19
CA PHE A 62 -4.24 -4.51 1.71
C PHE A 62 -3.93 -5.90 1.12
N SER A 63 -2.72 -6.07 0.57
CA SER A 63 -2.27 -7.36 0.05
C SER A 63 -2.18 -8.44 1.13
N SER A 64 -2.08 -8.12 2.42
CA SER A 64 -2.02 -9.12 3.49
C SER A 64 -3.41 -9.61 3.92
N LEU A 65 -4.49 -8.96 3.47
CA LEU A 65 -5.87 -9.32 3.81
C LEU A 65 -6.41 -10.49 2.99
N TRP A 66 -5.66 -11.00 2.02
CA TRP A 66 -6.11 -12.05 1.12
C TRP A 66 -6.66 -13.30 1.84
N PRO A 67 -6.08 -13.83 2.94
CA PRO A 67 -6.62 -15.03 3.59
C PRO A 67 -7.93 -14.71 4.30
N LEU A 68 -7.99 -13.54 4.96
CA LEU A 68 -9.20 -13.05 5.62
C LEU A 68 -10.33 -12.86 4.61
N PHE A 69 -10.02 -12.29 3.44
CA PHE A 69 -11.00 -12.06 2.38
C PHE A 69 -11.60 -13.37 1.87
N ILE A 70 -10.80 -14.42 1.71
CA ILE A 70 -11.28 -15.77 1.38
C ILE A 70 -12.21 -16.32 2.46
N MET A 71 -11.81 -16.23 3.74
CA MET A 71 -12.63 -16.71 4.86
C MET A 71 -13.97 -15.99 4.97
N VAL A 72 -13.96 -14.65 4.88
CA VAL A 72 -15.17 -13.83 4.97
C VAL A 72 -16.11 -14.11 3.79
N THR A 73 -15.57 -14.20 2.58
CA THR A 73 -16.39 -14.48 1.39
C THR A 73 -16.98 -15.90 1.43
N PHE A 74 -16.22 -16.89 1.91
CA PHE A 74 -16.71 -18.25 2.13
C PHE A 74 -17.90 -18.29 3.10
N ILE A 75 -17.74 -17.70 4.29
CA ILE A 75 -18.82 -17.62 5.30
C ILE A 75 -20.04 -16.90 4.72
N SER A 76 -19.81 -15.79 4.01
CA SER A 76 -20.90 -15.02 3.40
C SER A 76 -21.70 -15.80 2.35
N ALA A 77 -21.01 -16.61 1.53
CA ALA A 77 -21.65 -17.44 0.52
C ALA A 77 -22.44 -18.61 1.14
N TYR A 78 -21.93 -19.16 2.25
CA TYR A 78 -22.59 -20.24 2.99
C TYR A 78 -23.86 -19.78 3.71
N MET A 79 -23.89 -18.55 4.24
CA MET A 79 -25.04 -18.03 4.99
C MET A 79 -26.26 -17.69 4.14
N VAL A 80 -26.07 -17.45 2.83
CA VAL A 80 -27.11 -16.94 1.93
C VAL A 80 -27.53 -17.99 0.92
N SER A 81 -28.84 -18.07 0.62
CA SER A 81 -29.41 -19.01 -0.35
C SER A 81 -30.23 -18.29 -1.42
N GLY A 82 -30.22 -18.79 -2.65
CA GLY A 82 -30.94 -18.21 -3.79
C GLY A 82 -30.06 -17.33 -4.68
N ALA A 83 -30.65 -16.33 -5.33
CA ALA A 83 -29.96 -15.49 -6.31
C ALA A 83 -28.75 -14.73 -5.73
N GLU A 84 -28.84 -14.26 -4.48
CA GLU A 84 -27.72 -13.60 -3.80
C GLU A 84 -26.52 -14.53 -3.54
N SER A 85 -26.79 -15.83 -3.38
CA SER A 85 -25.75 -16.85 -3.19
C SER A 85 -24.87 -16.97 -4.43
N MET A 86 -25.42 -16.76 -5.64
CA MET A 86 -24.64 -16.76 -6.88
C MET A 86 -23.65 -15.59 -6.92
N LEU A 87 -24.06 -14.40 -6.47
CA LEU A 87 -23.17 -13.24 -6.43
C LEU A 87 -22.06 -13.43 -5.37
N LYS A 88 -22.42 -13.87 -4.17
CA LYS A 88 -21.45 -14.09 -3.08
C LYS A 88 -20.51 -15.26 -3.36
N SER A 89 -20.98 -16.33 -3.98
CA SER A 89 -20.12 -17.43 -4.42
C SER A 89 -19.21 -17.03 -5.57
N GLY A 90 -19.67 -16.18 -6.50
CA GLY A 90 -18.81 -15.55 -7.50
C GLY A 90 -17.70 -14.70 -6.85
N LEU A 91 -18.04 -13.91 -5.83
CA LEU A 91 -17.06 -13.13 -5.07
C LEU A 91 -16.04 -14.04 -4.35
N PHE A 92 -16.48 -15.18 -3.82
CA PHE A 92 -15.60 -16.20 -3.25
C PHE A 92 -14.70 -16.86 -4.31
N ALA A 93 -15.21 -17.17 -5.50
CA ALA A 93 -14.38 -17.72 -6.57
C ALA A 93 -13.27 -16.73 -6.98
N VAL A 94 -13.60 -15.45 -7.10
CA VAL A 94 -12.61 -14.39 -7.40
C VAL A 94 -11.59 -14.26 -6.27
N SER A 95 -12.02 -14.32 -5.00
CA SER A 95 -11.10 -14.24 -3.85
C SER A 95 -10.10 -15.41 -3.84
N VAL A 96 -10.55 -16.62 -4.18
CA VAL A 96 -9.68 -17.79 -4.32
C VAL A 96 -8.67 -17.61 -5.46
N ILE A 97 -9.09 -17.10 -6.62
CA ILE A 97 -8.16 -16.82 -7.74
C ILE A 97 -7.08 -15.82 -7.31
N ILE A 98 -7.46 -14.76 -6.59
CA ILE A 98 -6.51 -13.78 -6.04
C ILE A 98 -5.56 -14.47 -5.06
N GLY A 99 -6.06 -15.34 -4.18
CA GLY A 99 -5.23 -16.11 -3.25
C GLY A 99 -4.21 -17.00 -3.95
N VAL A 100 -4.64 -17.75 -4.97
CA VAL A 100 -3.75 -18.59 -5.79
C VAL A 100 -2.70 -17.75 -6.52
N PHE A 101 -3.08 -16.59 -7.05
CA PHE A 101 -2.13 -15.66 -7.65
C PHE A 101 -1.07 -15.16 -6.65
N VAL A 102 -1.48 -14.78 -5.45
CA VAL A 102 -0.55 -14.34 -4.39
C VAL A 102 0.37 -15.49 -3.95
N LEU A 103 -0.16 -16.71 -3.82
CA LEU A 103 0.61 -17.91 -3.44
C LEU A 103 1.60 -18.36 -4.52
N THR A 104 1.30 -18.13 -5.79
CA THR A 104 2.19 -18.46 -6.90
C THR A 104 3.24 -17.37 -7.16
N ALA A 105 3.07 -16.17 -6.59
CA ALA A 105 4.00 -15.06 -6.76
C ALA A 105 5.47 -15.40 -6.46
N PRO A 106 5.83 -16.14 -5.39
CA PRO A 106 7.22 -16.52 -5.14
C PRO A 106 7.83 -17.36 -6.25
N PHE A 107 7.05 -18.26 -6.87
CA PHE A 107 7.51 -19.13 -7.97
C PHE A 107 7.79 -18.34 -9.25
N PHE A 108 6.99 -17.31 -9.53
CA PHE A 108 7.18 -16.44 -10.70
C PHE A 108 8.13 -15.25 -10.45
N ASN A 109 8.51 -15.00 -9.18
CA ASN A 109 9.43 -13.93 -8.79
C ASN A 109 10.88 -14.43 -8.58
N ALA A 110 11.13 -15.74 -8.67
CA ALA A 110 12.44 -16.34 -8.39
C ALA A 110 13.36 -16.49 -9.62
N VAL A 111 12.89 -16.19 -10.84
CA VAL A 111 13.66 -16.39 -12.08
C VAL A 111 14.13 -15.05 -12.67
N GLY A 112 15.34 -14.64 -12.31
CA GLY A 112 16.20 -13.74 -13.09
C GLY A 112 15.94 -12.24 -12.97
N ASP A 113 16.74 -11.57 -12.13
CA ASP A 113 17.11 -10.13 -12.06
C ASP A 113 16.04 -9.02 -12.17
N LYS A 114 14.78 -9.30 -12.50
CA LYS A 114 13.70 -8.32 -12.62
C LYS A 114 12.36 -9.01 -12.32
N PRO A 115 11.60 -8.53 -11.33
CA PRO A 115 10.26 -9.06 -11.06
C PRO A 115 9.39 -9.01 -12.32
N PHE A 116 8.51 -9.98 -12.53
CA PHE A 116 7.56 -10.05 -13.67
C PHE A 116 6.81 -8.72 -13.93
N ILE A 117 6.54 -7.97 -12.86
CA ILE A 117 5.94 -6.62 -12.88
C ILE A 117 6.75 -5.62 -13.73
N TYR A 118 8.08 -5.74 -13.77
CA TYR A 118 8.96 -4.85 -14.56
C TYR A 118 8.96 -5.20 -16.05
N LEU A 119 8.66 -6.45 -16.44
CA LEU A 119 8.56 -6.84 -17.84
C LEU A 119 7.28 -6.33 -18.49
N PHE A 120 6.18 -6.25 -17.73
CA PHE A 120 4.92 -5.68 -18.22
C PHE A 120 4.97 -4.14 -18.32
N LYS A 121 5.74 -3.48 -17.46
CA LYS A 121 5.90 -2.02 -17.46
C LYS A 121 6.76 -1.51 -18.63
N ARG A 122 7.55 -2.36 -19.29
CA ARG A 122 8.48 -1.95 -20.35
C ARG A 122 7.89 -1.93 -21.77
N ARG A 123 6.65 -2.40 -21.98
CA ARG A 123 6.03 -2.47 -23.32
C ARG A 123 4.99 -1.38 -23.63
N ARG A 124 4.80 -0.38 -22.75
CA ARG A 124 3.77 0.65 -22.95
C ARG A 124 4.17 2.11 -22.69
N PHE A 125 5.46 2.43 -22.79
CA PHE A 125 5.88 3.82 -22.94
C PHE A 125 7.02 3.89 -23.95
N GLY A 126 6.63 4.13 -25.20
CA GLY A 126 7.51 4.76 -26.17
C GLY A 126 7.87 6.15 -25.67
N ASP A 127 9.16 6.45 -25.73
CA ASP A 127 9.72 7.72 -26.17
C ASP A 127 9.01 9.00 -25.70
N CYS A 128 9.25 9.37 -24.43
CA CYS A 128 9.23 10.77 -23.99
C CYS A 128 10.39 11.01 -23.02
N GLN A 129 11.62 10.99 -23.55
CA GLN A 129 12.78 11.62 -22.91
C GLN A 129 13.24 12.81 -23.75
N LEU A 130 12.55 13.95 -23.66
CA LEU A 130 13.10 15.25 -24.08
C LEU A 130 12.48 16.35 -23.20
N PHE A 131 13.33 17.27 -22.71
CA PHE A 131 13.12 18.31 -21.69
C PHE A 131 13.20 17.79 -20.23
N GLY A 132 14.28 17.95 -19.46
CA GLY A 132 15.39 18.89 -19.51
C GLY A 132 15.22 20.00 -18.47
N ASN A 133 15.52 19.71 -17.19
CA ASN A 133 16.11 20.73 -16.31
C ASN A 133 16.91 20.08 -15.16
N ARG A 134 17.97 20.80 -14.79
CA ARG A 134 19.24 20.35 -14.20
C ARG A 134 19.18 19.80 -12.77
N GLY A 135 20.10 18.87 -12.50
CA GLY A 135 20.58 18.55 -11.16
C GLY A 135 20.48 17.06 -10.83
N ASP A 136 21.59 16.35 -10.95
CA ASP A 136 21.88 15.08 -10.27
C ASP A 136 21.29 13.79 -10.87
N LEU A 137 21.88 13.39 -12.00
CA LEU A 137 21.92 11.98 -12.43
C LEU A 137 23.35 11.47 -12.31
N LEU A 138 23.70 11.00 -11.10
CA LEU A 138 24.84 10.09 -10.92
C LEU A 138 24.45 8.74 -11.51
N THR A 139 24.83 8.56 -12.77
CA THR A 139 24.76 7.26 -13.45
C THR A 139 25.68 6.26 -12.75
N SER A 140 25.15 5.08 -12.44
CA SER A 140 25.83 3.98 -11.74
C SER A 140 27.01 3.35 -12.52
N ASN A 141 27.50 3.99 -13.58
CA ASN A 141 28.55 3.47 -14.47
C ASN A 141 29.91 4.17 -14.30
N GLN A 142 30.10 5.01 -13.25
CA GLN A 142 31.37 5.69 -12.99
C GLN A 142 32.15 5.15 -11.77
N PHE A 143 31.61 4.16 -11.05
CA PHE A 143 32.29 3.57 -9.87
C PHE A 143 33.51 2.69 -10.20
N GLY A 144 33.87 2.53 -11.47
CA GLY A 144 35.01 1.71 -11.91
C GLY A 144 36.14 2.44 -12.62
N ASN A 145 36.12 3.77 -12.74
CA ASN A 145 37.16 4.51 -13.48
C ASN A 145 38.16 5.19 -12.52
N PRO A 146 39.43 4.74 -12.44
CA PRO A 146 40.42 5.29 -11.52
C PRO A 146 40.78 6.77 -11.79
N ARG A 147 40.42 7.32 -12.97
CA ARG A 147 40.61 8.76 -13.25
C ARG A 147 39.63 9.68 -12.51
N PHE A 148 38.46 9.17 -12.08
CA PHE A 148 37.46 9.98 -11.39
C PHE A 148 37.84 10.22 -9.92
N ILE A 149 38.47 9.23 -9.27
CA ILE A 149 38.94 9.33 -7.88
C ILE A 149 40.12 10.32 -7.75
N ALA A 150 40.93 10.49 -8.81
CA ALA A 150 42.07 11.40 -8.80
C ALA A 150 41.67 12.90 -8.78
N ASN A 151 40.48 13.25 -9.25
CA ASN A 151 40.03 14.65 -9.33
C ASN A 151 39.29 15.16 -8.08
N LEU A 152 38.93 14.27 -7.15
CA LEU A 152 38.36 14.62 -5.84
C LEU A 152 39.42 14.96 -4.79
N ARG A 153 40.71 14.79 -5.10
CA ARG A 153 41.84 15.18 -4.24
C ARG A 153 42.37 16.58 -4.61
N LYS A 154 41.49 17.57 -4.67
CA LYS A 154 41.91 18.99 -4.62
C LYS A 154 41.36 19.60 -3.33
N PRO A 155 42.21 20.08 -2.41
CA PRO A 155 41.75 20.63 -1.15
C PRO A 155 40.91 21.87 -1.40
N LEU A 156 39.79 21.97 -0.66
CA LEU A 156 38.95 23.16 -0.51
C LEU A 156 39.78 24.33 0.05
N GLY A 157 40.57 24.96 -0.81
CA GLY A 157 41.22 26.23 -0.55
C GLY A 157 40.40 27.34 -1.20
N ARG A 158 40.14 28.40 -0.42
CA ARG A 158 39.58 29.72 -0.83
C ARG A 158 38.10 29.95 -0.48
N GLN A 159 37.81 29.91 0.83
CA GLN A 159 36.71 30.65 1.48
C GLN A 159 37.32 31.63 2.49
N LYS A 160 38.11 32.58 1.97
CA LYS A 160 38.51 33.81 2.67
C LYS A 160 38.43 34.93 1.64
N ASN A 161 37.85 36.06 2.03
CA ASN A 161 37.62 37.30 1.26
C ASN A 161 36.17 37.53 0.82
N PHE A 162 35.22 37.56 1.78
CA PHE A 162 33.93 38.23 1.62
C PHE A 162 33.58 39.10 2.85
N LEU A 163 34.63 39.64 3.47
CA LEU A 163 34.61 40.66 4.52
C LEU A 163 35.70 41.64 4.09
N GLU A 164 35.37 42.70 3.33
CA GLU A 164 36.18 43.93 3.10
C GLU A 164 35.65 44.71 1.87
N ALA A 165 34.34 44.98 1.76
CA ALA A 165 33.84 45.85 0.68
C ALA A 165 32.62 46.73 1.01
N ASP A 166 32.15 46.80 2.27
CA ASP A 166 31.15 47.79 2.68
C ASP A 166 31.54 48.42 4.03
N LEU A 167 32.72 49.06 3.99
CA LEU A 167 32.97 50.26 4.79
C LEU A 167 32.10 51.40 4.23
N LEU A 168 31.49 52.17 5.14
CA LEU A 168 31.19 53.62 5.06
C LEU A 168 29.73 53.99 5.38
N TYR A 169 29.45 54.08 6.67
CA TYR A 169 28.54 55.11 7.21
C TYR A 169 28.96 56.49 6.69
N PRO A 170 27.99 57.38 6.38
CA PRO A 170 27.97 58.63 7.13
C PRO A 170 26.57 59.16 7.49
N LYS A 171 26.57 59.92 8.58
CA LYS A 171 25.76 61.12 8.90
C LYS A 171 24.28 61.00 9.26
N ARG A 172 24.09 61.12 10.57
CA ARG A 172 23.04 61.84 11.30
C ARG A 172 22.98 63.34 10.90
N SER A 173 21.80 63.88 10.54
CA SER A 173 21.35 65.25 10.90
C SER A 173 19.88 65.53 10.50
N LYS A 174 19.09 65.93 11.51
CA LYS A 174 17.91 66.83 11.56
C LYS A 174 16.97 66.96 10.34
N ILE A 175 15.66 66.77 10.56
CA ILE A 175 14.65 67.84 10.76
C ILE A 175 13.73 67.35 11.88
#